data_AF-A0A1C4K136-F1
#
_entry.id   AF-A0A1C4K136-F1
#
_cell.length_a   1.000
_cell.length_b   1.000
_cell.length_c   1.000
_cell.angle_alpha   90.00
_cell.angle_beta   90.00
_cell.angle_gamma   90.00
#
_symmetry.space_group_name_H-M   'P 1'
#
loop_
_entity.id
_entity.type
_entity.pdbx_description
1 polymer ?
#
loop_
_entity_poly.entity_id
_entity_poly.type
_entity_poly.pdbx_seq_one_letter_code
_entity_poly.pdbx_strand_id
1 'polypeptide(L)'
;MSDVMDTGAGRTARASAGPAARSTPGRRLRALARAELTLLARNRTAVFTALLVPLVLPFSVRPALDQLDLKGQGLNVGTVLLTAAIGFAFLFAVYTSLVSAFVSRREELVLKRLRTGEIGDPEILLGTALPSLCVGLAQCVIVAVGCGLLLDTGAPKAPLLAVAGVLLGLVLSAALAAVTAGITKTVESAQVTALPLMFVSMLGSGMAVPLETLPDRLADVCRFLPLSPAVRLVQGGWTGQLTGGQVLGTLAIALAWTAVAVFAVQRRFRWEPRH
;
A
#
# COMPACT_ATOMS: atom_id res chain seq x y z
N MET A 1 -15.11 -44.97 68.99
CA MET A 1 -16.45 -45.38 68.55
C MET A 1 -17.28 -44.10 68.52
N SER A 2 -17.76 -43.71 67.33
CA SER A 2 -18.84 -42.71 67.01
C SER A 2 -18.81 -41.34 67.73
N ASP A 3 -18.66 -40.19 67.08
CA ASP A 3 -19.57 -39.52 66.11
C ASP A 3 -18.72 -38.61 65.18
N VAL A 4 -18.89 -38.49 63.85
CA VAL A 4 -20.05 -38.43 62.94
C VAL A 4 -20.81 -37.08 62.97
N MET A 5 -20.65 -36.35 61.86
CA MET A 5 -21.55 -35.34 61.23
C MET A 5 -21.90 -34.08 62.05
N ASP A 6 -21.66 -32.86 61.56
CA ASP A 6 -22.28 -32.30 60.35
C ASP A 6 -21.49 -31.03 59.91
N THR A 7 -20.93 -31.01 58.71
CA THR A 7 -20.39 -29.78 58.09
C THR A 7 -21.10 -29.56 56.77
N GLY A 8 -21.88 -28.48 56.76
CA GLY A 8 -22.78 -28.09 55.69
C GLY A 8 -22.12 -28.03 54.31
N ALA A 9 -22.90 -28.50 53.35
CA ALA A 9 -22.64 -28.57 51.92
C ALA A 9 -22.13 -27.25 51.31
N GLY A 10 -20.82 -27.18 51.06
CA GLY A 10 -20.22 -26.26 50.09
C GLY A 10 -20.30 -26.85 48.68
N ARG A 11 -21.44 -26.63 47.98
CA ARG A 11 -21.56 -26.87 46.53
C ARG A 11 -20.58 -25.94 45.78
N THR A 12 -19.37 -26.41 45.53
CA THR A 12 -18.48 -25.79 44.55
C THR A 12 -19.00 -26.14 43.15
N ALA A 13 -19.80 -25.24 42.59
CA ALA A 13 -20.16 -25.26 41.20
C ALA A 13 -18.86 -25.21 40.36
N ARG A 14 -18.46 -26.35 39.78
CA ARG A 14 -17.51 -26.37 38.67
C ARG A 14 -18.14 -25.60 37.53
N ALA A 15 -17.76 -24.33 37.37
CA ALA A 15 -18.00 -23.59 36.16
C ALA A 15 -17.27 -24.33 35.03
N SER A 16 -18.03 -25.08 34.24
CA SER A 16 -17.58 -25.66 32.98
C SER A 16 -17.16 -24.52 32.08
N ALA A 17 -15.85 -24.32 31.93
CA ALA A 17 -15.29 -23.47 30.90
C ALA A 17 -15.70 -24.06 29.55
N GLY A 18 -16.78 -23.53 28.97
CA GLY A 18 -17.23 -23.89 27.64
C GLY A 18 -16.12 -23.63 26.62
N PRO A 19 -16.02 -24.45 25.55
CA PRO A 19 -14.96 -24.32 24.56
C PRO A 19 -14.97 -22.91 23.99
N ALA A 20 -13.87 -22.17 24.19
CA ALA A 20 -13.67 -20.83 23.68
C ALA A 20 -14.06 -20.80 22.19
N ALA A 21 -15.13 -20.08 21.88
CA ALA A 21 -15.69 -20.01 20.55
C ALA A 21 -14.57 -19.62 19.57
N ARG A 22 -14.12 -20.59 18.78
CA ARG A 22 -13.10 -20.43 17.75
C ARG A 22 -13.63 -19.40 16.75
N SER A 23 -13.29 -18.13 16.98
CA SER A 23 -13.66 -17.05 16.09
C SER A 23 -13.06 -17.33 14.72
N THR A 24 -13.91 -17.44 13.71
CA THR A 24 -13.55 -17.73 12.33
C THR A 24 -12.42 -16.79 11.89
N PRO A 25 -11.39 -17.26 11.14
CA PRO A 25 -10.26 -16.44 10.72
C PRO A 25 -10.68 -15.08 10.12
N GLY A 26 -11.76 -15.08 9.32
CA GLY A 26 -12.35 -13.86 8.76
C GLY A 26 -12.91 -12.87 9.79
N ARG A 27 -13.41 -13.34 10.94
CA ARG A 27 -13.90 -12.46 12.04
C ARG A 27 -12.75 -11.82 12.80
N ARG A 28 -11.66 -12.57 13.00
CA ARG A 28 -10.41 -12.05 13.59
C ARG A 28 -9.79 -11.02 12.67
N LEU A 29 -9.73 -11.33 11.37
CA LEU A 29 -9.20 -10.44 10.35
C LEU A 29 -10.02 -9.15 10.23
N ARG A 30 -11.36 -9.25 10.19
CA ARG A 30 -12.24 -8.07 10.19
C ARG A 30 -12.13 -7.26 11.48
N ALA A 31 -11.95 -7.90 12.64
CA ALA A 31 -11.76 -7.19 13.91
C ALA A 31 -10.41 -6.47 13.96
N LEU A 32 -9.36 -7.07 13.41
CA LEU A 32 -8.02 -6.48 13.31
C LEU A 32 -8.01 -5.30 12.33
N ALA A 33 -8.59 -5.50 11.14
CA ALA A 33 -8.79 -4.44 10.15
C ALA A 33 -9.62 -3.29 10.72
N ARG A 34 -10.71 -3.58 11.44
CA ARG A 34 -11.48 -2.57 12.16
C ARG A 34 -10.67 -1.89 13.26
N ALA A 35 -9.86 -2.61 14.02
CA ALA A 35 -9.05 -2.03 15.08
C ALA A 35 -8.00 -1.08 14.52
N GLU A 36 -7.32 -1.44 13.44
CA GLU A 36 -6.37 -0.58 12.71
C GLU A 36 -7.09 0.64 12.11
N LEU A 37 -8.21 0.43 11.39
CA LEU A 37 -9.03 1.52 10.85
C LEU A 37 -9.56 2.44 11.94
N THR A 38 -9.90 1.90 13.11
CA THR A 38 -10.38 2.69 14.25
C THR A 38 -9.23 3.43 14.92
N LEU A 39 -8.03 2.85 15.02
CA LEU A 39 -6.83 3.50 15.56
C LEU A 39 -6.35 4.62 14.63
N LEU A 40 -6.36 4.39 13.32
CA LEU A 40 -6.13 5.40 12.29
C LEU A 40 -7.21 6.50 12.39
N ALA A 41 -8.50 6.15 12.32
CA ALA A 41 -9.59 7.13 12.38
C ALA A 41 -9.63 7.93 13.70
N ARG A 42 -9.18 7.33 14.81
CA ARG A 42 -9.11 7.98 16.12
C ARG A 42 -7.87 8.87 16.26
N ASN A 43 -6.79 8.57 15.54
CA ASN A 43 -5.67 9.48 15.36
C ASN A 43 -5.95 10.42 14.19
N ARG A 44 -6.91 11.34 14.40
CA ARG A 44 -7.31 12.35 13.40
C ARG A 44 -6.12 13.09 12.82
N THR A 45 -5.09 13.39 13.62
CA THR A 45 -3.87 14.04 13.16
C THR A 45 -3.06 13.16 12.20
N ALA A 46 -2.93 11.86 12.49
CA ALA A 46 -2.23 10.93 11.60
C ALA A 46 -3.01 10.68 10.30
N VAL A 47 -4.33 10.50 10.35
CA VAL A 47 -5.15 10.36 9.14
C VAL A 47 -5.13 11.65 8.32
N PHE A 48 -5.28 12.80 8.98
CA PHE A 48 -5.23 14.08 8.30
C PHE A 48 -3.87 14.28 7.63
N THR A 49 -2.77 14.04 8.33
CA THR A 49 -1.42 14.18 7.74
C THR A 49 -1.18 13.15 6.63
N ALA A 50 -1.57 11.88 6.83
CA ALA A 50 -1.38 10.80 5.87
C ALA A 50 -2.22 10.97 4.60
N LEU A 51 -3.37 11.64 4.67
CA LEU A 51 -4.18 11.96 3.48
C LEU A 51 -3.77 13.31 2.86
N LEU A 52 -3.52 14.32 3.69
CA LEU A 52 -3.26 15.70 3.26
C LEU A 52 -1.89 15.83 2.58
N VAL A 53 -0.84 15.25 3.15
CA VAL A 53 0.52 15.35 2.59
C VAL A 53 0.59 14.82 1.15
N PRO A 54 0.15 13.59 0.84
CA PRO A 54 0.16 13.10 -0.55
C PRO A 54 -0.84 13.81 -1.47
N LEU A 55 -1.81 14.55 -0.93
CA LEU A 55 -2.68 15.41 -1.73
C LEU A 55 -2.04 16.76 -2.05
N VAL A 56 -1.29 17.35 -1.10
CA VAL A 56 -0.68 18.69 -1.21
C VAL A 56 0.65 18.65 -1.95
N LEU A 57 1.46 17.60 -1.77
CA LEU A 57 2.75 17.44 -2.44
C LEU A 57 2.69 17.57 -3.98
N PRO A 58 1.70 16.99 -4.68
CA PRO A 58 1.49 17.24 -6.10
C PRO A 58 1.37 18.73 -6.44
N PHE A 59 0.67 19.52 -5.63
CA PHE A 59 0.54 20.96 -5.89
C PHE A 59 1.85 21.72 -5.68
N SER A 60 2.75 21.21 -4.82
CA SER A 60 4.08 21.79 -4.63
C SER A 60 4.97 21.67 -5.88
N VAL A 61 4.73 20.69 -6.76
CA VAL A 61 5.50 20.56 -8.01
C VAL A 61 4.94 21.42 -9.15
N ARG A 62 3.76 22.03 -8.97
CA ARG A 62 3.11 22.87 -9.99
C ARG A 62 3.98 24.02 -10.51
N PRO A 63 4.71 24.78 -9.68
CA PRO A 63 5.60 25.84 -10.19
C PRO A 63 6.73 25.32 -11.07
N ALA A 64 7.22 24.10 -10.81
CA ALA A 64 8.22 23.46 -11.68
C ALA A 64 7.60 22.98 -12.99
N LEU A 65 6.33 22.55 -12.98
CA LEU A 65 5.58 22.17 -14.18
C LEU A 65 5.28 23.36 -15.09
N ASP A 66 5.03 24.55 -14.52
CA ASP A 66 4.78 25.78 -15.30
C ASP A 66 6.02 26.23 -16.09
N GLN A 67 7.22 25.80 -15.70
CA GLN A 67 8.46 26.06 -16.43
C GLN A 67 8.73 25.07 -17.57
N LEU A 68 7.97 23.96 -17.65
CA LEU A 68 8.12 22.93 -18.66
C LEU A 68 7.13 23.16 -19.81
N ASP A 69 7.56 22.92 -21.05
CA ASP A 69 6.67 22.95 -22.22
C ASP A 69 5.80 21.68 -22.30
N LEU A 70 4.82 21.60 -21.41
CA LEU A 70 3.89 20.48 -21.33
C LEU A 70 2.93 20.46 -22.53
N LYS A 71 2.61 21.64 -23.09
CA LYS A 71 1.74 21.76 -24.27
C LYS A 71 2.42 21.20 -25.52
N GLY A 72 3.71 21.45 -25.71
CA GLY A 72 4.51 20.84 -26.79
C GLY A 72 4.57 19.30 -26.71
N GLN A 73 4.41 18.74 -25.51
CA GLN A 73 4.39 17.30 -25.24
C GLN A 73 2.97 16.69 -25.22
N GLY A 74 1.92 17.48 -25.48
CA GLY A 74 0.53 17.02 -25.43
C GLY A 74 0.02 16.69 -24.01
N LEU A 75 0.70 17.18 -22.97
CA LEU A 75 0.36 16.98 -21.57
C LEU A 75 -0.36 18.20 -20.98
N ASN A 76 -1.38 17.95 -20.18
CA ASN A 76 -2.04 18.99 -19.39
C ASN A 76 -1.52 18.95 -17.94
N VAL A 77 -1.25 20.12 -17.35
CA VAL A 77 -0.88 20.31 -15.94
C VAL A 77 -1.84 19.55 -15.01
N GLY A 78 -3.14 19.57 -15.30
CA GLY A 78 -4.13 18.84 -14.52
C GLY A 78 -3.92 17.32 -14.55
N THR A 79 -3.60 16.75 -15.72
CA THR A 79 -3.35 15.31 -15.87
C THR A 79 -2.04 14.90 -15.19
N VAL A 80 -1.01 15.74 -15.27
CA VAL A 80 0.27 15.50 -14.57
C VAL A 80 0.06 15.54 -13.06
N LEU A 81 -0.63 16.55 -12.54
CA LEU A 81 -0.98 16.66 -11.11
C LEU A 81 -1.79 15.47 -10.61
N LEU A 82 -2.80 15.06 -11.39
CA LEU A 82 -3.61 13.88 -11.08
C LEU A 82 -2.75 12.62 -10.99
N THR A 83 -1.93 12.38 -12.01
CA THR A 83 -1.06 11.21 -12.12
C THR A 83 -0.04 11.19 -10.98
N ALA A 84 0.54 12.35 -10.66
CA ALA A 84 1.41 12.54 -9.52
C ALA A 84 0.70 12.17 -8.21
N ALA A 85 -0.48 12.74 -7.96
CA ALA A 85 -1.28 12.50 -6.75
C ALA A 85 -1.64 11.01 -6.57
N ILE A 86 -1.97 10.30 -7.65
CA ILE A 86 -2.19 8.85 -7.62
C ILE A 86 -0.89 8.10 -7.29
N GLY A 87 0.24 8.50 -7.88
CA GLY A 87 1.56 7.97 -7.54
C GLY A 87 1.94 8.18 -6.07
N PHE A 88 1.66 9.36 -5.53
CA PHE A 88 1.82 9.66 -4.11
C PHE A 88 0.92 8.79 -3.23
N ALA A 89 -0.31 8.49 -3.65
CA ALA A 89 -1.17 7.55 -2.94
C ALA A 89 -0.55 6.14 -2.89
N PHE A 90 0.06 5.66 -3.97
CA PHE A 90 0.77 4.37 -3.99
C PHE A 90 1.92 4.32 -2.97
N LEU A 91 2.63 5.43 -2.79
CA LEU A 91 3.77 5.50 -1.86
C LEU A 91 3.33 5.72 -0.41
N PHE A 92 2.49 6.71 -0.14
CA PHE A 92 2.14 7.12 1.22
C PHE A 92 0.96 6.33 1.81
N ALA A 93 -0.10 6.11 1.03
CA ALA A 93 -1.29 5.44 1.54
C ALA A 93 -1.10 3.91 1.61
N VAL A 94 -0.32 3.36 0.69
CA VAL A 94 -0.11 1.91 0.58
C VAL A 94 1.27 1.50 1.05
N TYR A 95 2.34 1.92 0.37
CA TYR A 95 3.68 1.40 0.62
C TYR A 95 4.17 1.66 2.05
N THR A 96 4.29 2.91 2.49
CA THR A 96 4.81 3.24 3.84
C THR A 96 3.92 2.69 4.96
N SER A 97 2.61 2.76 4.77
CA SER A 97 1.62 2.21 5.69
C SER A 97 1.79 0.69 5.85
N LEU A 98 2.01 -0.03 4.75
CA LEU A 98 2.20 -1.48 4.77
C LEU A 98 3.57 -1.90 5.31
N VAL A 99 4.65 -1.16 5.02
CA VAL A 99 5.95 -1.46 5.63
C VAL A 99 5.82 -1.40 7.16
N SER A 100 5.20 -0.35 7.69
CA SER A 100 4.99 -0.20 9.13
C SER A 100 4.10 -1.31 9.71
N ALA A 101 2.99 -1.62 9.03
CA ALA A 101 2.05 -2.66 9.47
C ALA A 101 2.70 -4.06 9.47
N PHE A 102 3.44 -4.42 8.42
CA PHE A 102 4.11 -5.71 8.34
C PHE A 102 5.20 -5.88 9.40
N VAL A 103 5.99 -4.82 9.64
CA VAL A 103 7.04 -4.87 10.67
C VAL A 103 6.44 -4.95 12.07
N SER A 104 5.39 -4.17 12.35
CA SER A 104 4.68 -4.23 13.64
C SER A 104 4.08 -5.62 13.90
N ARG A 105 3.43 -6.22 12.89
CA ARG A 105 2.88 -7.58 12.98
C ARG A 105 3.96 -8.62 13.22
N ARG A 106 5.14 -8.46 12.62
CA ARG A 106 6.27 -9.35 12.84
C ARG A 106 6.76 -9.30 14.29
N GLU A 107 6.91 -8.10 14.85
CA GLU A 107 7.28 -7.95 16.27
C GLU A 107 6.23 -8.59 17.19
N GLU A 108 4.93 -8.40 16.93
CA GLU A 108 3.85 -9.03 17.70
C GLU A 108 3.82 -10.56 17.57
N LEU A 109 4.09 -11.10 16.39
CA LEU A 109 4.08 -12.54 16.13
C LEU A 109 5.30 -13.25 16.72
N VAL A 110 6.45 -12.58 16.79
CA VAL A 110 7.63 -13.07 17.53
C VAL A 110 7.27 -13.25 19.02
N LEU A 111 6.52 -12.31 19.60
CA LEU A 111 6.03 -12.44 20.99
C LEU A 111 4.97 -13.54 21.17
N LYS A 112 4.10 -13.77 20.17
CA LYS A 112 3.02 -14.78 20.24
C LYS A 112 3.45 -16.21 19.92
N ARG A 113 4.48 -16.41 19.07
CA ARG A 113 5.04 -17.73 18.78
C ARG A 113 5.73 -18.37 19.98
N LEU A 114 6.14 -17.57 20.97
CA LEU A 114 6.56 -18.08 22.29
C LEU A 114 5.42 -18.73 23.10
N ARG A 115 4.14 -18.60 22.67
CA ARG A 115 3.00 -19.11 23.43
C ARG A 115 2.08 -20.09 22.69
N THR A 116 1.77 -19.96 21.39
CA THR A 116 0.68 -20.79 20.79
C THR A 116 0.66 -20.90 19.23
N GLY A 117 1.80 -21.06 18.53
CA GLY A 117 1.88 -20.89 17.07
C GLY A 117 0.87 -21.70 16.21
N GLU A 118 -0.09 -21.02 15.56
CA GLU A 118 -1.06 -21.64 14.60
C GLU A 118 -1.69 -20.62 13.61
N ILE A 119 -0.91 -19.80 12.88
CA ILE A 119 -1.49 -18.99 11.78
C ILE A 119 -0.59 -19.07 10.54
N GLY A 120 -1.20 -19.27 9.38
CA GLY A 120 -0.54 -19.32 8.08
C GLY A 120 -0.04 -17.96 7.59
N ASP A 121 1.21 -17.92 7.15
CA ASP A 121 1.95 -16.74 6.70
C ASP A 121 1.27 -15.92 5.57
N PRO A 122 0.69 -16.51 4.50
CA PRO A 122 0.07 -15.74 3.42
C PRO A 122 -1.27 -15.10 3.83
N GLU A 123 -2.02 -15.73 4.75
CA GLU A 123 -3.28 -15.17 5.25
C GLU A 123 -3.04 -13.92 6.09
N ILE A 124 -1.94 -13.89 6.87
CA ILE A 124 -1.53 -12.72 7.64
C ILE A 124 -1.15 -11.57 6.71
N LEU A 125 -0.37 -11.87 5.66
CA LEU A 125 0.05 -10.87 4.68
C LEU A 125 -1.14 -10.25 3.96
N LEU A 126 -2.01 -11.06 3.37
CA LEU A 126 -3.21 -10.57 2.68
C LEU A 126 -4.15 -9.85 3.65
N GLY A 127 -4.29 -10.38 4.85
CA GLY A 127 -5.12 -9.79 5.88
C GLY A 127 -4.65 -8.41 6.34
N THR A 128 -3.33 -8.24 6.46
CA THR A 128 -2.72 -6.94 6.82
C THR A 128 -2.70 -5.99 5.63
N ALA A 129 -2.63 -6.51 4.40
CA ALA A 129 -2.62 -5.71 3.17
C ALA A 129 -3.98 -5.06 2.85
N LEU A 130 -5.08 -5.78 3.09
CA LEU A 130 -6.43 -5.37 2.70
C LEU A 130 -6.83 -3.96 3.17
N PRO A 131 -6.64 -3.57 4.45
CA PRO A 131 -7.01 -2.23 4.90
C PRO A 131 -6.27 -1.11 4.16
N SER A 132 -4.95 -1.23 4.00
CA SER A 132 -4.15 -0.21 3.31
C SER A 132 -4.47 -0.14 1.81
N LEU A 133 -4.76 -1.29 1.18
CA LEU A 133 -5.23 -1.32 -0.21
C LEU A 133 -6.58 -0.62 -0.38
N CYS A 134 -7.52 -0.83 0.55
CA CYS A 134 -8.81 -0.12 0.54
C CYS A 134 -8.64 1.40 0.72
N VAL A 135 -7.77 1.82 1.65
CA VAL A 135 -7.48 3.24 1.87
C VAL A 135 -6.79 3.85 0.64
N GLY A 136 -5.80 3.17 0.07
CA GLY A 136 -5.13 3.60 -1.15
C GLY A 136 -6.08 3.72 -2.34
N LEU A 137 -6.98 2.76 -2.52
CA LEU A 137 -8.02 2.81 -3.55
C LEU A 137 -8.98 3.99 -3.32
N ALA A 138 -9.47 4.18 -2.09
CA ALA A 138 -10.33 5.30 -1.76
C ALA A 138 -9.63 6.65 -2.03
N GLN A 139 -8.35 6.77 -1.68
CA GLN A 139 -7.55 7.96 -1.95
C GLN A 139 -7.39 8.21 -3.46
N CYS A 140 -7.14 7.16 -4.26
CA CYS A 140 -7.09 7.29 -5.72
C CYS A 140 -8.42 7.79 -6.30
N VAL A 141 -9.55 7.31 -5.79
CA VAL A 141 -10.89 7.76 -6.21
C VAL A 141 -11.14 9.21 -5.82
N ILE A 142 -10.82 9.59 -4.59
CA ILE A 142 -10.97 10.98 -4.11
C ILE A 142 -10.13 11.93 -4.96
N VAL A 143 -8.89 11.56 -5.26
CA VAL A 143 -7.98 12.33 -6.11
C VAL A 143 -8.53 12.44 -7.54
N ALA A 144 -8.99 11.34 -8.13
CA ALA A 144 -9.57 11.32 -9.47
C ALA A 144 -10.79 12.25 -9.59
N VAL A 145 -11.71 12.18 -8.62
CA VAL A 145 -12.90 13.04 -8.58
C VAL A 145 -12.51 14.50 -8.29
N GLY A 146 -11.63 14.74 -7.33
CA GLY A 146 -11.20 16.08 -6.94
C GLY A 146 -10.49 16.81 -8.08
N CYS A 147 -9.55 16.16 -8.77
CA CYS A 147 -8.90 16.74 -9.95
C CYS A 147 -9.88 16.92 -11.11
N GLY A 148 -10.82 16.00 -11.30
CA GLY A 148 -11.88 16.13 -12.31
C GLY A 148 -12.73 17.38 -12.11
N LEU A 149 -13.03 17.74 -10.86
CA LEU A 149 -13.86 18.89 -10.51
C LEU A 149 -13.07 20.21 -10.42
N LEU A 150 -11.83 20.18 -9.95
CA LEU A 150 -11.04 21.39 -9.65
C LEU A 150 -10.10 21.81 -10.80
N LEU A 151 -9.70 20.87 -11.65
CA LEU A 151 -8.66 21.07 -12.67
C LEU A 151 -9.16 20.78 -14.09
N ASP A 152 -10.46 20.56 -14.27
CA ASP A 152 -11.10 20.22 -15.55
C ASP A 152 -10.35 19.12 -16.33
N THR A 153 -9.79 18.13 -15.61
CA THR A 153 -9.04 17.03 -16.25
C THR A 153 -9.93 16.12 -17.10
N GLY A 154 -11.25 16.27 -16.96
CA GLY A 154 -12.25 15.45 -17.64
C GLY A 154 -12.25 14.00 -17.17
N ALA A 155 -13.19 13.22 -17.72
CA ALA A 155 -13.21 11.78 -17.52
C ALA A 155 -12.04 11.12 -18.27
N PRO A 156 -11.50 10.00 -17.74
CA PRO A 156 -10.45 9.26 -18.42
C PRO A 156 -10.94 8.77 -19.80
N LYS A 157 -10.15 9.03 -20.84
CA LYS A 157 -10.47 8.58 -22.21
C LYS A 157 -10.47 7.06 -22.35
N ALA A 158 -9.63 6.38 -21.57
CA ALA A 158 -9.55 4.93 -21.47
C ALA A 158 -9.68 4.48 -20.00
N PRO A 159 -10.92 4.41 -19.46
CA PRO A 159 -11.14 4.13 -18.04
C PRO A 159 -10.62 2.76 -17.62
N LEU A 160 -10.72 1.75 -18.50
CA LEU A 160 -10.22 0.40 -18.23
C LEU A 160 -8.70 0.40 -18.00
N LEU A 161 -7.97 1.21 -18.78
CA LEU A 161 -6.51 1.34 -18.65
C LEU A 161 -6.13 2.04 -17.35
N ALA A 162 -6.86 3.10 -16.99
CA ALA A 162 -6.66 3.82 -15.74
C ALA A 162 -6.88 2.89 -14.52
N VAL A 163 -7.97 2.12 -14.53
CA VAL A 163 -8.27 1.14 -13.48
C VAL A 163 -7.18 0.06 -13.41
N ALA A 164 -6.73 -0.47 -14.54
CA ALA A 164 -5.64 -1.45 -14.58
C ALA A 164 -4.33 -0.87 -14.00
N GLY A 165 -3.99 0.37 -14.34
CA GLY A 165 -2.82 1.07 -13.80
C GLY A 165 -2.90 1.26 -12.28
N VAL A 166 -4.08 1.66 -11.76
CA VAL A 166 -4.32 1.78 -10.32
C VAL A 166 -4.17 0.43 -9.62
N LEU A 167 -4.86 -0.61 -10.10
CA LEU A 167 -4.80 -1.93 -9.47
C LEU A 167 -3.38 -2.51 -9.46
N LEU A 168 -2.65 -2.40 -10.58
CA LEU A 168 -1.26 -2.84 -10.65
C LEU A 168 -0.36 -2.02 -9.72
N GLY A 169 -0.54 -0.70 -9.64
CA GLY A 169 0.19 0.16 -8.73
C GLY A 169 -0.03 -0.22 -7.27
N LEU A 170 -1.28 -0.47 -6.86
CA LEU A 170 -1.63 -0.90 -5.51
C LEU A 170 -1.00 -2.25 -5.15
N VAL A 171 -1.11 -3.24 -6.04
CA VAL A 171 -0.52 -4.58 -5.84
C VAL A 171 1.00 -4.49 -5.75
N LEU A 172 1.63 -3.73 -6.64
CA LEU A 172 3.07 -3.59 -6.67
C LEU A 172 3.60 -2.84 -5.43
N SER A 173 2.93 -1.78 -4.99
CA SER A 173 3.24 -1.10 -3.73
C SER A 173 3.16 -2.05 -2.53
N ALA A 174 2.14 -2.90 -2.48
CA ALA A 174 2.01 -3.89 -1.41
C ALA A 174 3.13 -4.94 -1.46
N ALA A 175 3.49 -5.41 -2.65
CA ALA A 175 4.57 -6.37 -2.83
C ALA A 175 5.94 -5.76 -2.45
N LEU A 176 6.22 -4.53 -2.89
CA LEU A 176 7.41 -3.78 -2.51
C LEU A 176 7.47 -3.54 -0.99
N ALA A 177 6.33 -3.20 -0.37
CA ALA A 177 6.25 -3.02 1.07
C ALA A 177 6.59 -4.31 1.83
N ALA A 178 6.11 -5.46 1.35
CA ALA A 178 6.45 -6.75 1.94
C ALA A 178 7.95 -7.09 1.78
N VAL A 179 8.56 -6.77 0.63
CA VAL A 179 10.01 -6.93 0.42
C VAL A 179 10.80 -6.04 1.38
N THR A 180 10.44 -4.75 1.50
CA THR A 180 11.08 -3.82 2.43
C THR A 180 10.91 -4.27 3.88
N ALA A 181 9.69 -4.63 4.30
CA ALA A 181 9.44 -5.14 5.65
C ALA A 181 10.23 -6.41 5.99
N GLY A 182 10.54 -7.24 4.99
CA GLY A 182 11.37 -8.43 5.15
C GLY A 182 12.82 -8.12 5.56
N ILE A 183 13.37 -6.99 5.13
CA ILE A 183 14.75 -6.55 5.46
C ILE A 183 14.79 -5.60 6.67
N THR A 184 13.68 -4.96 6.99
CA THR A 184 13.54 -4.06 8.13
C THR A 184 13.47 -4.82 9.46
N LYS A 185 14.18 -4.34 10.48
CA LYS A 185 14.26 -4.99 11.79
C LYS A 185 13.20 -4.50 12.78
N THR A 186 12.97 -3.19 12.80
CA THR A 186 12.07 -2.54 13.78
C THR A 186 11.11 -1.54 13.15
N VAL A 187 9.97 -1.28 13.79
CA VAL A 187 8.99 -0.28 13.31
C VAL A 187 9.62 1.11 13.16
N GLU A 188 10.54 1.46 14.06
CA GLU A 188 11.29 2.72 13.95
C GLU A 188 12.19 2.76 12.71
N SER A 189 12.90 1.67 12.43
CA SER A 189 13.74 1.55 11.23
C SER A 189 12.93 1.47 9.93
N ALA A 190 11.64 1.11 10.00
CA ALA A 190 10.74 1.01 8.85
C ALA A 190 10.59 2.33 8.11
N GLN A 191 10.52 3.44 8.85
CA GLN A 191 10.43 4.76 8.24
C GLN A 191 11.70 5.05 7.43
N VAL A 192 12.87 4.81 8.00
CA VAL A 192 14.16 5.08 7.35
C VAL A 192 14.42 4.15 6.17
N THR A 193 14.06 2.86 6.28
CA THR A 193 14.26 1.88 5.19
C THR A 193 13.29 2.07 4.03
N ALA A 194 12.13 2.69 4.25
CA ALA A 194 11.19 3.04 3.20
C ALA A 194 11.61 4.28 2.39
N LEU A 195 12.38 5.20 2.98
CA LEU A 195 12.76 6.46 2.33
C LEU A 195 13.50 6.30 1.00
N PRO A 196 14.52 5.43 0.85
CA PRO A 196 15.26 5.32 -0.39
C PRO A 196 14.37 4.92 -1.57
N LEU A 197 13.51 3.91 -1.38
CA LEU A 197 12.59 3.47 -2.43
C LEU A 197 11.54 4.54 -2.72
N MET A 198 11.06 5.22 -1.68
CA MET A 198 10.10 6.32 -1.81
C MET A 198 10.69 7.47 -2.66
N PHE A 199 11.89 7.95 -2.33
CA PHE A 199 12.54 9.04 -3.08
C PHE A 199 12.88 8.64 -4.51
N VAL A 200 13.45 7.44 -4.71
CA VAL A 200 13.75 6.91 -6.05
C VAL A 200 12.48 6.82 -6.89
N SER A 201 11.38 6.32 -6.31
CA SER A 201 10.11 6.21 -7.02
C SER A 201 9.49 7.58 -7.30
N MET A 202 9.53 8.50 -6.34
CA MET A 202 8.97 9.85 -6.47
C MET A 202 9.68 10.66 -7.57
N LEU A 203 11.02 10.59 -7.62
CA LEU A 203 11.82 11.31 -8.62
C LEU A 203 11.86 10.57 -9.96
N GLY A 204 11.88 9.24 -9.96
CA GLY A 204 12.10 8.43 -11.16
C GLY A 204 10.85 7.84 -11.82
N SER A 205 9.67 7.91 -11.20
CA SER A 205 8.45 7.32 -11.78
C SER A 205 7.57 8.30 -12.55
N GLY A 206 8.08 9.48 -12.88
CA GLY A 206 7.30 10.52 -13.56
C GLY A 206 6.30 11.27 -12.67
N MET A 207 6.38 11.09 -11.35
CA MET A 207 5.45 11.71 -10.39
C MET A 207 5.78 13.18 -10.13
N ALA A 208 7.07 13.52 -9.97
CA ALA A 208 7.51 14.90 -9.77
C ALA A 208 7.77 15.65 -11.08
N VAL A 209 8.39 14.97 -12.05
CA VAL A 209 8.78 15.51 -13.35
C VAL A 209 8.35 14.51 -14.43
N PRO A 210 7.57 14.91 -15.44
CA PRO A 210 7.16 14.02 -16.53
C PRO A 210 8.38 13.43 -17.24
N LEU A 211 8.33 12.12 -17.51
CA LEU A 211 9.46 11.38 -18.08
C LEU A 211 9.83 11.90 -19.48
N GLU A 212 8.88 12.50 -20.18
CA GLU A 212 9.00 13.06 -21.52
C GLU A 212 9.88 14.32 -21.55
N THR A 213 10.08 14.95 -20.39
CA THR A 213 10.92 16.15 -20.22
C THR A 213 12.34 15.83 -19.77
N LEU A 214 12.64 14.56 -19.46
CA LEU A 214 13.96 14.10 -19.05
C LEU A 214 14.82 13.72 -20.27
N PRO A 215 16.16 13.85 -20.19
CA PRO A 215 17.07 13.32 -21.21
C PRO A 215 16.84 11.83 -21.45
N ASP A 216 16.91 11.37 -22.70
CA ASP A 216 16.54 10.00 -23.11
C ASP A 216 17.14 8.90 -22.23
N ARG A 217 18.42 9.03 -21.86
CA ARG A 217 19.12 8.07 -21.01
C ARG A 217 18.55 7.97 -19.60
N LEU A 218 18.14 9.11 -19.02
CA LEU A 218 17.52 9.15 -17.70
C LEU A 218 16.07 8.66 -17.78
N ALA A 219 15.34 9.05 -18.82
CA ALA A 219 13.98 8.60 -19.06
C ALA A 219 13.89 7.08 -19.19
N ASP A 220 14.86 6.43 -19.84
CA ASP A 220 14.89 4.97 -19.98
C ASP A 220 15.08 4.27 -18.63
N VAL A 221 16.05 4.71 -17.82
CA VAL A 221 16.25 4.17 -16.46
C VAL A 221 14.98 4.37 -15.62
N CYS A 222 14.41 5.56 -15.70
CA CYS A 222 13.18 5.93 -15.01
C CYS A 222 11.98 5.08 -15.45
N ARG A 223 11.86 4.70 -16.73
CA ARG A 223 10.81 3.81 -17.23
C ARG A 223 10.89 2.40 -16.67
N PHE A 224 12.09 1.94 -16.29
CA PHE A 224 12.30 0.61 -15.73
C PHE A 224 12.09 0.53 -14.22
N LEU A 225 11.88 1.65 -13.52
CA LEU A 225 11.52 1.61 -12.10
C LEU A 225 10.19 0.86 -11.90
N PRO A 226 10.01 0.18 -10.75
CA PRO A 226 8.87 -0.69 -10.54
C PRO A 226 7.53 0.07 -10.60
N LEU A 227 7.43 1.26 -10.00
CA LEU A 227 6.18 2.03 -9.97
C LEU A 227 5.91 2.81 -11.27
N SER A 228 6.93 3.09 -12.08
CA SER A 228 6.80 3.80 -13.37
C SER A 228 5.76 3.24 -14.33
N PRO A 229 5.69 1.92 -14.61
CA PRO A 229 4.68 1.37 -15.51
C PRO A 229 3.25 1.57 -14.97
N ALA A 230 3.02 1.53 -13.65
CA ALA A 230 1.71 1.79 -13.08
C ALA A 230 1.30 3.25 -13.28
N VAL A 231 2.21 4.19 -13.01
CA VAL A 231 2.00 5.63 -13.22
C VAL A 231 1.74 5.94 -14.70
N ARG A 232 2.50 5.32 -15.61
CA ARG A 232 2.33 5.49 -17.06
C ARG A 232 0.99 4.98 -17.57
N LEU A 233 0.50 3.85 -17.05
CA LEU A 233 -0.83 3.32 -17.39
C LEU A 233 -1.96 4.26 -16.92
N VAL A 234 -1.83 4.84 -15.72
CA VAL A 234 -2.79 5.83 -15.21
C VAL A 234 -2.79 7.08 -16.10
N GLN A 235 -1.61 7.63 -16.40
CA GLN A 235 -1.46 8.80 -17.27
C GLN A 235 -2.06 8.53 -18.65
N GLY A 236 -1.71 7.42 -19.28
CA GLY A 236 -2.22 7.04 -20.59
C GLY A 236 -3.72 6.73 -20.61
N GLY A 237 -4.29 6.33 -19.47
CA GLY A 237 -5.73 6.18 -19.30
C GLY A 237 -6.48 7.51 -19.37
N TRP A 238 -5.86 8.58 -18.89
CA TRP A 238 -6.40 9.94 -18.99
C TRP A 238 -6.09 10.62 -20.32
N THR A 239 -4.86 10.52 -20.83
CA THR A 239 -4.48 11.19 -22.08
C THR A 239 -5.02 10.48 -23.32
N GLY A 240 -5.19 9.16 -23.25
CA GLY A 240 -5.56 8.31 -24.38
C GLY A 240 -4.45 8.18 -25.43
N GLN A 241 -3.22 8.58 -25.11
CA GLN A 241 -2.12 8.67 -26.08
C GLN A 241 -1.29 7.39 -26.21
N LEU A 242 -1.51 6.40 -25.33
CA LEU A 242 -0.78 5.13 -25.42
C LEU A 242 -1.31 4.29 -26.58
N THR A 243 -0.41 3.94 -27.51
CA THR A 243 -0.69 2.95 -28.55
C THR A 243 -0.81 1.54 -27.95
N GLY A 244 -1.51 0.63 -28.62
CA GLY A 244 -1.71 -0.75 -28.12
C GLY A 244 -0.40 -1.49 -27.81
N GLY A 245 0.64 -1.31 -28.64
CA GLY A 245 1.97 -1.88 -28.38
C GLY A 245 2.64 -1.30 -27.13
N GLN A 246 2.51 0.01 -26.90
CA GLN A 246 3.03 0.64 -25.69
C GLN A 246 2.25 0.20 -24.45
N VAL A 247 0.92 0.02 -24.54
CA VAL A 247 0.11 -0.53 -23.45
C VAL A 247 0.61 -1.93 -23.07
N LEU A 248 0.76 -2.82 -24.05
CA LEU A 248 1.23 -4.19 -23.83
C LEU A 248 2.63 -4.23 -23.21
N GLY A 249 3.56 -3.41 -23.73
CA GLY A 249 4.90 -3.30 -23.17
C GLY A 249 4.88 -2.80 -21.72
N THR A 250 4.04 -1.81 -21.41
CA THR A 250 3.91 -1.28 -20.03
C THR A 250 3.33 -2.33 -19.08
N LEU A 251 2.29 -3.05 -19.52
CA LEU A 251 1.68 -4.14 -18.75
C LEU A 251 2.66 -5.27 -18.51
N ALA A 252 3.43 -5.67 -19.53
CA ALA A 252 4.45 -6.70 -19.40
C ALA A 252 5.51 -6.33 -18.36
N ILE A 253 5.99 -5.07 -18.38
CA ILE A 253 6.95 -4.57 -17.38
C ILE A 253 6.32 -4.54 -15.97
N ALA A 254 5.07 -4.07 -15.82
CA ALA A 254 4.37 -4.06 -14.54
C ALA A 254 4.18 -5.48 -13.96
N LEU A 255 3.78 -6.42 -14.82
CA LEU A 255 3.60 -7.82 -14.44
C LEU A 255 4.93 -8.49 -14.10
N ALA A 256 5.99 -8.21 -14.86
CA ALA A 256 7.33 -8.70 -14.56
C ALA A 256 7.80 -8.21 -13.19
N TRP A 257 7.64 -6.92 -12.89
CA TRP A 257 7.97 -6.37 -11.56
C TRP A 257 7.12 -6.95 -10.45
N THR A 258 5.83 -7.18 -10.70
CA THR A 258 4.94 -7.82 -9.73
C THR A 258 5.38 -9.26 -9.46
N ALA A 259 5.72 -10.02 -10.50
CA ALA A 259 6.23 -11.38 -10.36
C ALA A 259 7.57 -11.40 -9.61
N VAL A 260 8.50 -10.48 -9.93
CA VAL A 260 9.78 -10.34 -9.23
C VAL A 260 9.56 -10.00 -7.75
N ALA A 261 8.65 -9.06 -7.44
CA ALA A 261 8.35 -8.67 -6.07
C ALA A 261 7.69 -9.82 -5.29
N VAL A 262 6.71 -10.51 -5.87
CA VAL A 262 6.07 -11.69 -5.26
C VAL A 262 7.09 -12.81 -5.04
N PHE A 263 7.95 -13.08 -6.01
CA PHE A 263 9.01 -14.07 -5.88
C PHE A 263 10.03 -13.66 -4.79
N ALA A 264 10.39 -12.38 -4.72
CA ALA A 264 11.24 -11.85 -3.67
C ALA A 264 10.60 -12.01 -2.29
N VAL A 265 9.29 -11.75 -2.14
CA VAL A 265 8.55 -12.04 -0.91
C VAL A 265 8.61 -13.53 -0.60
N GLN A 266 8.26 -14.42 -1.53
CA GLN A 266 8.29 -15.86 -1.28
C GLN A 266 9.68 -16.40 -0.88
N ARG A 267 10.77 -15.85 -1.44
CA ARG A 267 12.14 -16.27 -1.11
C ARG A 267 12.73 -15.62 0.14
N ARG A 268 12.51 -14.33 0.33
CA ARG A 268 13.16 -13.52 1.38
C ARG A 268 12.31 -13.41 2.63
N PHE A 269 10.99 -13.43 2.48
CA PHE A 269 10.05 -13.29 3.57
C PHE A 269 9.86 -14.64 4.27
N ARG A 270 10.91 -15.04 4.99
CA ARG A 270 10.82 -16.10 5.99
C ARG A 270 10.54 -15.43 7.32
N TRP A 271 9.40 -15.75 7.93
CA TRP A 271 9.03 -15.23 9.24
C TRP A 271 9.94 -15.75 10.38
N GLU A 272 10.79 -16.73 10.10
CA GLU A 272 11.76 -17.28 11.05
C GLU A 272 13.13 -16.61 10.95
N PRO A 273 13.72 -16.18 12.09
CA PRO A 273 15.10 -15.76 12.15
C PRO A 273 16.02 -16.94 11.79
N ARG A 274 17.05 -16.67 10.99
CA ARG A 274 18.14 -17.63 10.79
C ARG A 274 18.97 -17.63 12.07
N HIS A 275 19.05 -18.79 12.73
CA HIS A 275 20.02 -19.05 13.78
C HIS A 275 21.44 -18.87 13.25
#